data_AF-A0A1X0RH31-F1
#
_entry.id   AF-A0A1X0RH31-F1
#
_cell.length_a   1.000
_cell.length_b   1.000
_cell.length_c   1.000
_cell.angle_alpha   90.00
_cell.angle_beta   90.00
_cell.angle_gamma   90.00
#
_symmetry.space_group_name_H-M   'P 1'
#
loop_
_entity.id
_entity.type
_entity.pdbx_description
1 polymer ?
#
loop_
_entity_poly.entity_id
_entity_poly.type
_entity_poly.pdbx_seq_one_letter_code
_entity_poly.pdbx_strand_id
1 'polypeptide(L)' 'RLPLLPAARNAWYRLLHRTIPCKQHLHTLIPSQHHSVSCSFCGCSDETTSHFFCSCPHKVVL' A
#
# COMPACT_ATOMS: atom_id res chain seq x y z
N ARG A 1 17.49 10.03 15.06
CA ARG A 1 16.89 10.32 13.72
C ARG A 1 16.34 11.73 13.76
N LEU A 2 16.74 12.61 12.83
CA LEU A 2 16.14 13.94 12.73
C LEU A 2 14.65 13.79 12.38
N PRO A 3 13.74 14.58 12.98
CA PRO A 3 12.34 14.56 12.59
C PRO A 3 12.21 15.03 11.14
N LEU A 4 11.82 14.12 10.24
CA LEU A 4 11.47 14.49 8.88
C LEU A 4 10.14 15.23 8.87
N LEU A 5 10.08 16.35 8.15
CA LEU A 5 8.84 17.07 7.92
C LEU A 5 7.78 16.13 7.32
N PRO A 6 6.48 16.29 7.67
CA PRO A 6 5.41 15.47 7.12
C PRO A 6 5.41 15.42 5.58
N ALA A 7 5.71 16.55 4.93
CA ALA A 7 5.80 16.67 3.47
C ALA A 7 6.91 15.78 2.85
N ALA A 8 7.98 15.50 3.60
CA ALA A 8 9.07 14.64 3.14
C ALA A 8 8.71 13.15 3.23
N ARG A 9 7.65 12.76 3.95
CA ARG A 9 7.17 11.37 4.08
C ARG A 9 6.25 10.97 2.93
N ASN A 10 6.66 11.31 1.72
CA ASN A 10 5.94 11.04 0.48
C ASN A 10 5.96 9.54 0.12
N ALA A 11 5.33 9.17 -1.00
CA ALA A 11 5.23 7.78 -1.45
C ALA A 11 6.61 7.11 -1.61
N TRP A 12 7.61 7.82 -2.15
CA TRP A 12 8.97 7.31 -2.32
C TRP A 12 9.66 7.03 -1.00
N TYR A 13 9.56 7.96 -0.04
CA TYR A 13 10.07 7.74 1.32
C TYR A 13 9.43 6.50 1.95
N ARG A 14 8.10 6.39 1.88
CA ARG A 14 7.37 5.24 2.45
C ARG A 14 7.74 3.94 1.74
N LEU A 15 8.00 3.96 0.43
CA LEU A 15 8.43 2.80 -0.34
C LEU A 15 9.81 2.33 0.11
N LEU A 16 10.79 3.24 0.19
CA LEU A 16 12.16 2.95 0.65
C LEU A 16 12.16 2.38 2.07
N HIS A 17 11.29 2.88 2.94
CA HIS A 17 11.16 2.43 4.32
C HIS A 17 10.18 1.26 4.52
N ARG A 18 9.60 0.71 3.43
CA ARG A 18 8.61 -0.39 3.48
C ARG A 18 7.39 -0.11 4.36
N THR A 19 6.98 1.16 4.46
CA THR A 19 5.81 1.62 5.21
C THR A 19 4.65 2.01 4.27
N ILE A 20 4.53 1.33 3.12
CA ILE A 20 3.45 1.55 2.18
C ILE A 20 2.18 0.90 2.73
N PRO A 21 1.08 1.66 2.89
CA PRO A 21 -0.14 1.14 3.47
C PRO A 21 -0.97 0.36 2.45
N CYS A 22 -0.38 -0.62 1.76
CA CYS A 22 -1.14 -1.54 0.91
C CYS A 22 -1.92 -2.53 1.78
N LYS A 23 -3.06 -3.07 1.30
CA LYS A 23 -3.90 -3.91 2.17
C LYS A 23 -3.19 -5.13 2.73
N GLN A 24 -2.28 -5.76 1.98
CA GLN A 24 -1.50 -6.88 2.52
C GLN A 24 -0.68 -6.46 3.76
N HIS A 25 -0.04 -5.29 3.71
CA HIS A 25 0.74 -4.78 4.82
C HIS A 25 -0.16 -4.40 6.01
N LEU A 26 -1.29 -3.76 5.74
CA LEU A 26 -2.26 -3.37 6.76
C LEU A 26 -2.90 -4.58 7.45
N HIS A 27 -3.26 -5.62 6.71
CA HIS A 27 -3.76 -6.89 7.26
C HIS A 27 -2.71 -7.56 8.16
N THR A 28 -1.43 -7.49 7.79
CA THR A 28 -0.34 -8.05 8.60
C THR A 28 -0.17 -7.29 9.93
N LEU A 29 -0.28 -5.95 9.90
CA LEU A 29 -0.12 -5.12 11.10
C LEU A 29 -1.34 -5.14 12.02
N ILE A 30 -2.55 -5.10 11.45
CA ILE A 30 -3.80 -4.93 12.19
C ILE A 30 -4.91 -5.79 11.53
N PRO A 31 -4.82 -7.13 11.62
CA PRO A 31 -5.75 -8.04 10.94
C PRO A 31 -7.21 -7.89 11.41
N SER A 32 -7.42 -7.42 12.64
CA SER A 32 -8.75 -7.18 13.21
C SER A 32 -9.47 -5.96 12.63
N GLN A 33 -8.75 -5.04 11.98
CA GLN A 33 -9.35 -3.87 11.31
C GLN A 33 -9.33 -4.00 9.79
N HIS A 34 -8.38 -4.77 9.26
CA HIS A 34 -8.20 -4.98 7.84
C HIS A 34 -8.37 -6.45 7.50
N HIS A 35 -9.60 -6.96 7.48
CA HIS A 35 -9.88 -8.40 7.32
C HIS A 35 -9.55 -8.97 5.94
N SER A 36 -9.41 -8.13 4.91
CA SER A 36 -9.15 -8.56 3.54
C SER A 36 -7.90 -7.89 2.99
N VAL A 37 -7.11 -8.70 2.30
CA VAL A 37 -5.94 -8.27 1.53
C VAL A 37 -6.28 -7.94 0.08
N SER A 38 -7.51 -8.17 -0.37
CA SER A 38 -7.93 -8.03 -1.77
C SER A 38 -7.94 -6.58 -2.22
N CYS A 39 -7.39 -6.31 -3.41
CA CYS A 39 -7.33 -4.95 -3.97
C CYS A 39 -8.70 -4.30 -4.08
N SER A 40 -8.79 -3.03 -3.66
CA SER A 40 -10.04 -2.25 -3.76
C SER A 40 -10.46 -1.92 -5.19
N PHE A 41 -9.55 -1.97 -6.15
CA PHE A 41 -9.83 -1.59 -7.54
C PHE A 41 -10.28 -2.78 -8.38
N CYS A 42 -9.49 -3.86 -8.40
CA CYS A 42 -9.80 -5.03 -9.23
C CYS A 42 -10.56 -6.13 -8.49
N GLY A 43 -10.48 -6.21 -7.16
CA GLY A 43 -11.12 -7.26 -6.35
C GLY A 43 -10.60 -8.69 -6.55
N CYS A 44 -9.87 -8.96 -7.63
CA CYS A 44 -9.46 -10.31 -8.04
C CYS A 44 -8.12 -10.78 -7.46
N SER A 45 -7.28 -9.87 -6.96
CA SER A 45 -5.94 -10.21 -6.45
C SER A 45 -5.62 -9.45 -5.18
N ASP A 46 -4.68 -10.00 -4.42
CA ASP A 46 -4.18 -9.37 -3.20
C ASP A 46 -3.41 -8.08 -3.51
N GLU A 47 -3.66 -7.06 -2.71
CA GLU A 47 -3.03 -5.75 -2.80
C GLU A 47 -1.64 -5.77 -2.15
N THR A 48 -0.71 -6.37 -2.88
CA THR A 48 0.72 -6.28 -2.61
C THR A 48 1.23 -4.86 -2.89
N THR A 49 2.44 -4.51 -2.44
CA THR A 49 3.04 -3.21 -2.77
C THR A 49 3.15 -2.99 -4.28
N SER A 50 3.54 -4.02 -5.05
CA SER A 50 3.60 -3.92 -6.52
C SER A 50 2.22 -3.67 -7.13
N HIS A 51 1.20 -4.39 -6.64
CA HIS A 51 -0.17 -4.24 -7.10
C HIS A 51 -0.78 -2.88 -6.77
N PHE A 52 -0.46 -2.33 -5.59
CA PHE A 52 -0.86 -1.00 -5.15
C PHE A 52 -0.32 0.11 -6.08
N PHE A 53 0.91 -0.01 -6.57
CA PHE A 53 1.54 1.00 -7.42
C PHE A 53 1.23 0.82 -8.91
N CYS A 54 1.44 -0.37 -9.47
CA CYS A 54 1.54 -0.54 -10.93
C CYS A 54 0.88 -1.81 -11.47
N SER A 55 0.79 -2.89 -10.70
CA SER A 55 0.33 -4.19 -11.24
C SER A 55 -1.19 -4.35 -11.27
N CYS A 56 -1.96 -3.38 -10.78
CA CYS A 56 -3.41 -3.44 -10.85
C CYS A 56 -3.92 -3.05 -12.25
N PRO A 57 -4.57 -3.96 -12.98
CA PRO A 57 -5.03 -3.68 -14.35
C PRO A 57 -6.05 -2.55 -14.40
N HIS A 58 -6.86 -2.38 -13.35
CA HIS A 58 -7.85 -1.30 -13.25
C HIS A 58 -7.22 0.06 -12.94
N LYS A 59 -5.97 0.08 -12.45
CA LYS A 59 -5.25 1.31 -12.11
C LYS A 59 -4.41 1.85 -13.27
N VAL A 60 -4.00 0.96 -14.19
CA VAL A 60 -3.24 1.32 -15.40
C VAL A 60 -4.14 2.01 -16.45
N VAL A 61 -5.46 1.83 -16.35
CA VAL A 61 -6.45 2.39 -17.28
C VAL A 61 -7.01 3.76 -16.79
N LEU A 62 -6.62 4.21 -15.59
CA LEU A 62 -6.95 5.53 -15.03
C LEU A 62 -5.87 6.56 -15.36
#